data_AF-A0A498Q324-F1
#
_entry.id   AF-A0A498Q324-F1
#
_cell.length_a   1.000
_cell.length_b   1.000
_cell.length_c   1.000
_cell.angle_alpha   90.00
_cell.angle_beta   90.00
_cell.angle_gamma   90.00
#
_symmetry.space_group_name_H-M   'P 1'
#
loop_
_entity.id
_entity.type
_entity.pdbx_description
1 polymer ?
#
loop_
_entity_poly.entity_id
_entity_poly.type
_entity_poly.pdbx_seq_one_letter_code
_entity_poly.pdbx_strand_id
1 'polypeptide(L)'
;MPADLPPGKWSMLLVGTWWPARPDAPAAGTSYWRHAGEVKRQEASDLRNARTQLAVNKGQTAADLLERYWRGEQRVTTVAHQCQVKSEQSDRVADAVSNLRDRLSEIAKSGNEEIDRILSGNGSTETKLAAVNEVITEKNASAAHAGGIAMSNIIDATQRVLDEHHRR
;
A
#
# COMPACT_ATOMS: atom_id res chain seq x y z
N MET A 1 -0.51 -14.56 21.41
CA MET A 1 -0.67 -13.33 20.62
C MET A 1 -2.07 -13.32 19.97
N PRO A 2 -3.15 -12.97 20.68
CA PRO A 2 -4.50 -12.87 20.12
C PRO A 2 -4.98 -11.42 19.89
N ALA A 3 -4.14 -10.41 20.14
CA ALA A 3 -4.60 -9.04 20.40
C ALA A 3 -4.96 -8.19 19.16
N ASP A 4 -4.62 -8.62 17.94
CA ASP A 4 -4.85 -7.82 16.72
C ASP A 4 -5.91 -8.41 15.78
N LEU A 5 -6.48 -9.58 16.11
CA LEU A 5 -7.55 -10.20 15.32
C LEU A 5 -8.89 -9.50 15.57
N PRO A 6 -9.83 -9.57 14.61
CA PRO A 6 -11.16 -9.03 14.81
C PRO A 6 -11.87 -9.79 15.95
N PRO A 7 -12.74 -9.10 16.72
CA PRO A 7 -13.40 -9.70 17.88
C PRO A 7 -14.26 -10.90 17.45
N GLY A 8 -14.37 -11.89 18.33
CA GLY A 8 -15.19 -13.08 18.10
C GLY A 8 -14.46 -14.38 18.45
N LYS A 9 -15.19 -15.35 19.01
CA LYS A 9 -14.66 -16.65 19.46
C LYS A 9 -14.07 -17.46 18.31
N TRP A 10 -14.64 -17.30 17.10
CA TRP A 10 -14.31 -18.09 15.92
C TRP A 10 -13.39 -17.34 14.95
N SER A 11 -13.07 -16.07 15.20
CA SER A 11 -12.35 -15.20 14.27
C SER A 11 -11.00 -15.78 13.81
N MET A 12 -10.26 -16.44 14.70
CA MET A 12 -9.01 -17.12 14.35
C MET A 12 -9.22 -18.21 13.30
N LEU A 13 -10.28 -19.01 13.41
CA LEU A 13 -10.60 -20.08 12.47
C LEU A 13 -11.19 -19.55 11.17
N LEU A 14 -11.93 -18.44 11.22
CA LEU A 14 -12.62 -17.87 10.06
C LEU A 14 -11.68 -17.09 9.14
N VAL A 15 -10.78 -16.28 9.71
CA VAL A 15 -9.96 -15.33 8.94
C VAL A 15 -8.48 -15.29 9.34
N GLY A 16 -8.07 -16.01 10.39
CA GLY A 16 -6.74 -15.86 10.99
C GLY A 16 -5.59 -16.10 10.00
N THR A 17 -5.72 -17.10 9.12
CA THR A 17 -4.73 -17.41 8.07
C THR A 17 -4.53 -16.26 7.08
N TRP A 18 -5.55 -15.41 6.91
CA TRP A 18 -5.58 -14.34 5.91
C TRP A 18 -5.32 -12.96 6.52
N TRP A 19 -5.22 -12.86 7.85
CA TRP A 19 -5.12 -11.60 8.55
C TRP A 19 -3.75 -10.94 8.32
N PRO A 20 -3.68 -9.80 7.62
CA PRO A 20 -2.40 -9.18 7.30
C PRO A 20 -1.87 -8.38 8.50
N ALA A 21 -0.56 -8.14 8.52
CA ALA A 21 0.02 -7.12 9.40
C ALA A 21 -0.56 -5.73 9.08
N ARG A 22 -0.46 -4.80 10.04
CA ARG A 22 -0.89 -3.42 9.84
C ARG A 22 -0.03 -2.72 8.77
N PRO A 23 -0.59 -1.78 7.99
CA PRO A 23 0.11 -1.10 6.91
C PRO A 23 1.07 0.01 7.39
N ASP A 24 1.72 -0.16 8.53
CA ASP A 24 2.52 0.91 9.15
C ASP A 24 3.73 1.28 8.27
N ALA A 25 4.41 0.27 7.71
CA ALA A 25 5.55 0.48 6.83
C ALA A 25 5.19 1.21 5.51
N PRO A 26 4.18 0.76 4.72
CA PRO A 26 3.79 1.49 3.51
C PRO A 26 3.24 2.89 3.83
N ALA A 27 2.50 3.06 4.93
CA ALA A 27 2.04 4.39 5.37
C ALA A 27 3.20 5.34 5.70
N ALA A 28 4.25 4.85 6.37
CA ALA A 28 5.48 5.62 6.60
C ALA A 28 6.22 5.93 5.30
N GLY A 29 6.17 5.02 4.31
CA GLY A 29 6.71 5.25 2.97
C GLY A 29 6.08 6.46 2.28
N THR A 30 4.76 6.65 2.40
CA THR A 30 4.05 7.79 1.81
C THR A 30 4.64 9.12 2.28
N SER A 31 4.78 9.32 3.59
CA SER A 31 5.28 10.58 4.14
C SER A 31 6.77 10.81 3.80
N TYR A 32 7.58 9.75 3.88
CA TYR A 32 9.00 9.80 3.53
C TYR A 32 9.21 10.22 2.07
N TRP A 33 8.57 9.55 1.13
CA TRP A 33 8.75 9.83 -0.30
C TRP A 33 8.18 11.19 -0.70
N ARG A 34 7.07 11.61 -0.09
CA ARG A 34 6.53 12.96 -0.28
C ARG A 34 7.54 14.02 0.14
N HIS A 35 8.15 13.87 1.31
CA HIS A 35 9.16 14.81 1.80
C HIS A 35 10.42 14.80 0.91
N ALA A 36 10.95 13.62 0.57
CA ALA A 36 12.10 13.51 -0.32
C ALA A 36 11.85 14.15 -1.69
N GLY A 37 10.65 13.99 -2.25
CA GLY A 37 10.24 14.64 -3.49
C GLY A 37 10.24 16.16 -3.38
N GLU A 38 9.76 16.70 -2.27
CA GLU A 38 9.75 18.15 -2.03
C GLU A 38 11.16 18.74 -1.94
N VAL A 39 12.06 18.09 -1.20
CA VAL A 39 13.48 18.47 -1.15
C VAL A 39 14.09 18.50 -2.55
N LYS A 40 13.76 17.53 -3.41
CA LYS A 40 14.26 17.48 -4.79
C LYS A 40 13.65 18.57 -5.68
N ARG A 41 12.37 18.92 -5.50
CA ARG A 41 11.78 20.07 -6.22
C ARG A 41 12.48 21.37 -5.84
N GLN A 42 12.78 21.57 -4.57
CA GLN A 42 13.51 22.74 -4.10
C GLN A 42 14.91 22.79 -4.73
N GLU A 43 15.65 21.67 -4.71
CA GLU A 43 16.97 21.58 -5.33
C GLU A 43 16.92 21.90 -6.85
N ALA A 44 15.91 21.41 -7.57
CA ALA A 44 15.71 21.74 -8.98
C ALA A 44 15.43 23.25 -9.20
N SER A 45 14.63 23.86 -8.31
CA SER A 45 14.38 25.31 -8.30
C SER A 45 15.66 26.11 -8.08
N ASP A 46 16.49 25.68 -7.13
CA ASP A 46 17.77 26.34 -6.82
C ASP A 46 18.75 26.25 -8.00
N LEU A 47 18.83 25.09 -8.66
CA LEU A 47 19.64 24.92 -9.88
C LEU A 47 19.15 25.83 -11.02
N ARG A 48 17.84 25.93 -11.20
CA ARG A 48 17.24 26.84 -12.18
C ARG A 48 17.57 28.30 -11.87
N ASN A 49 17.44 28.72 -10.61
CA ASN A 49 17.75 30.08 -10.16
C ASN A 49 19.22 30.42 -10.39
N ALA A 50 20.14 29.52 -10.01
CA ALA A 50 21.56 29.68 -10.27
C ALA A 50 21.87 29.80 -11.76
N ARG A 51 21.25 28.96 -12.60
CA ARG A 51 21.37 29.03 -14.07
C ARG A 51 20.92 30.40 -14.61
N THR A 52 19.79 30.93 -14.13
CA THR A 52 19.30 32.25 -14.52
C THR A 52 20.27 33.36 -14.13
N GLN A 53 20.85 33.31 -12.93
CA GLN A 53 21.85 34.31 -12.50
C GLN A 53 23.14 34.24 -13.32
N LEU A 54 23.58 33.04 -13.68
CA LEU A 54 24.82 32.81 -14.44
C LEU A 54 24.69 33.17 -15.92
N ALA A 55 23.47 33.26 -16.46
CA ALA A 55 23.20 33.50 -17.88
C ALA A 55 23.68 34.87 -18.40
N VAL A 56 24.03 35.80 -17.51
CA VAL A 56 24.63 37.09 -17.89
C VAL A 56 26.09 36.95 -18.38
N ASN A 57 26.75 35.84 -18.05
CA ASN A 57 28.14 35.59 -18.41
C ASN A 57 28.27 35.07 -19.85
N LYS A 58 29.36 35.44 -20.53
CA LYS A 58 29.66 35.03 -21.91
C LYS A 58 30.94 34.22 -21.98
N GLY A 59 31.06 33.39 -23.01
CA GLY A 59 32.23 32.55 -23.27
C GLY A 59 31.96 31.06 -23.06
N GLN A 60 32.91 30.23 -23.48
CA GLN A 60 32.75 28.77 -23.51
C GLN A 60 32.58 28.16 -22.12
N THR A 61 33.33 28.65 -21.11
CA THR A 61 33.18 28.21 -19.72
C THR A 61 31.80 28.51 -19.16
N ALA A 62 31.24 29.68 -19.47
CA ALA A 62 29.89 30.05 -19.04
C ALA A 62 28.84 29.15 -19.70
N ALA A 63 28.99 28.85 -20.99
CA ALA A 63 28.11 27.94 -21.72
C ALA A 63 28.13 26.51 -21.14
N ASP A 64 29.32 25.95 -20.88
CA ASP A 64 29.46 24.62 -20.25
C ASP A 64 28.83 24.60 -18.85
N LEU A 65 29.02 25.65 -18.06
CA LEU A 65 28.42 25.75 -16.73
C LEU A 65 26.88 25.75 -16.81
N LEU A 66 26.29 26.57 -17.69
CA LEU A 66 24.83 26.63 -17.89
C LEU A 66 24.26 25.28 -18.34
N GLU A 67 24.96 24.56 -19.21
CA GLU A 67 24.56 23.22 -19.63
C GLU A 67 24.59 22.22 -18.47
N ARG A 68 25.62 22.26 -17.61
CA ARG A 68 25.69 21.42 -16.41
C ARG A 68 24.55 21.69 -15.44
N TYR A 69 24.22 22.96 -15.19
CA TYR A 69 23.08 23.31 -14.35
C TYR A 69 21.76 22.81 -14.95
N TRP A 70 21.58 22.95 -16.27
CA TRP A 70 20.38 22.45 -16.94
C TRP A 70 20.25 20.92 -16.85
N ARG A 71 21.34 20.17 -17.12
CA ARG A 71 21.35 18.70 -16.96
C ARG A 71 21.08 18.29 -15.51
N GLY A 72 21.63 19.02 -14.54
CA GLY A 72 21.36 18.83 -13.12
C GLY A 72 19.88 19.04 -12.77
N GLU A 73 19.30 20.14 -13.22
CA GLU A 73 17.88 20.48 -13.05
C GLU A 73 16.98 19.36 -13.58
N GLN A 74 17.25 18.88 -14.81
CA GLN A 74 16.48 17.77 -15.40
C GLN A 74 16.58 16.50 -14.57
N ARG A 75 17.80 16.10 -14.19
CA ARG A 75 18.03 14.89 -13.38
C ARG A 75 17.30 14.95 -12.04
N VAL A 76 17.39 16.08 -11.32
CA VAL A 76 16.76 16.23 -10.01
C VAL A 76 15.23 16.29 -10.14
N THR A 77 14.71 16.93 -11.20
CA THR A 77 13.27 16.93 -11.51
C THR A 77 12.75 15.51 -11.75
N THR A 78 13.49 14.68 -12.49
CA THR A 78 13.15 13.26 -12.67
C THR A 78 13.13 12.50 -11.34
N VAL A 79 14.08 12.75 -10.44
CA VAL A 79 14.08 12.12 -9.11
C VAL A 79 12.90 12.59 -8.26
N ALA A 80 12.53 13.87 -8.31
CA ALA A 80 11.36 14.40 -7.62
C ALA A 80 10.07 13.71 -8.10
N HIS A 81 9.93 13.50 -9.42
CA HIS A 81 8.82 12.74 -9.99
C HIS A 81 8.80 11.29 -9.50
N GLN A 82 9.95 10.61 -9.51
CA GLN A 82 10.08 9.24 -8.98
C GLN A 82 9.68 9.14 -7.51
N CYS A 83 10.05 10.12 -6.68
CA CYS A 83 9.62 10.20 -5.29
C CYS A 83 8.09 10.35 -5.18
N GLN A 84 7.47 11.17 -6.02
CA GLN A 84 6.02 11.31 -6.05
C GLN A 84 5.33 9.98 -6.39
N VAL A 85 5.77 9.29 -7.46
CA VAL A 85 5.21 7.98 -7.84
C VAL A 85 5.32 6.99 -6.68
N LYS A 86 6.48 6.92 -6.02
CA LYS A 86 6.69 6.05 -4.84
C LYS A 86 5.77 6.40 -3.68
N SER A 87 5.55 7.69 -3.41
CA SER A 87 4.60 8.14 -2.38
C SER A 87 3.19 7.65 -2.70
N GLU A 88 2.72 7.88 -3.92
CA GLU A 88 1.36 7.48 -4.35
C GLU A 88 1.18 5.96 -4.33
N GLN A 89 2.19 5.19 -4.73
CA GLN A 89 2.08 3.73 -4.72
C GLN A 89 2.17 3.16 -3.30
N SER A 90 2.96 3.78 -2.41
CA SER A 90 3.01 3.38 -0.99
C SER A 90 1.64 3.59 -0.32
N ASP A 91 0.97 4.68 -0.65
CA ASP A 91 -0.39 5.00 -0.20
C ASP A 91 -1.40 3.92 -0.65
N ARG A 92 -1.38 3.57 -1.94
CA ARG A 92 -2.24 2.50 -2.48
C ARG A 92 -2.02 1.14 -1.83
N VAL A 93 -0.76 0.80 -1.49
CA VAL A 93 -0.46 -0.43 -0.75
C VAL A 93 -1.04 -0.37 0.66
N ALA A 94 -0.90 0.77 1.35
CA ALA A 94 -1.47 0.94 2.69
C ALA A 94 -3.01 0.85 2.68
N ASP A 95 -3.65 1.44 1.68
CA ASP A 95 -5.11 1.35 1.48
C ASP A 95 -5.56 -0.06 1.16
N ALA A 96 -4.85 -0.79 0.29
CA ALA A 96 -5.19 -2.17 -0.06
C ALA A 96 -5.17 -3.08 1.18
N VAL A 97 -4.18 -2.92 2.05
CA VAL A 97 -4.07 -3.67 3.32
C VAL A 97 -5.15 -3.25 4.32
N SER A 98 -5.44 -1.94 4.45
CA SER A 98 -6.51 -1.45 5.33
C SER A 98 -7.87 -2.01 4.91
N ASN A 99 -8.19 -1.90 3.62
CA ASN A 99 -9.43 -2.43 3.04
C ASN A 99 -9.54 -3.96 3.22
N LEU A 100 -8.43 -4.69 3.10
CA LEU A 100 -8.41 -6.13 3.39
C LEU A 100 -8.78 -6.40 4.85
N ARG A 101 -8.18 -5.68 5.80
CA ARG A 101 -8.47 -5.84 7.23
C ARG A 101 -9.92 -5.51 7.57
N ASP A 102 -10.48 -4.47 6.97
CA ASP A 102 -11.90 -4.13 7.12
C ASP A 102 -12.78 -5.25 6.60
N ARG A 103 -12.50 -5.75 5.39
CA ARG A 103 -13.27 -6.85 4.79
C ARG A 103 -13.17 -8.15 5.58
N LEU A 104 -11.99 -8.50 6.09
CA LEU A 104 -11.81 -9.67 6.95
C LEU A 104 -12.52 -9.50 8.30
N SER A 105 -12.59 -8.28 8.83
CA SER A 105 -13.35 -7.99 10.05
C SER A 105 -14.86 -8.19 9.84
N GLU A 106 -15.39 -7.77 8.69
CA GLU A 106 -16.78 -8.02 8.31
C GLU A 106 -17.07 -9.52 8.15
N ILE A 107 -16.19 -10.25 7.47
CA ILE A 107 -16.30 -11.72 7.29
C ILE A 107 -16.28 -12.42 8.65
N ALA A 108 -15.35 -12.05 9.53
CA ALA A 108 -15.25 -12.61 10.86
C ALA A 108 -16.51 -12.32 11.68
N LYS A 109 -16.99 -11.07 11.69
CA LYS A 109 -18.21 -10.69 12.40
C LYS A 109 -19.40 -11.52 11.93
N SER A 110 -19.65 -11.56 10.63
CA SER A 110 -20.77 -12.32 10.04
C SER A 110 -20.66 -13.82 10.34
N GLY A 111 -19.46 -14.40 10.22
CA GLY A 111 -19.24 -15.81 10.52
C GLY A 111 -19.42 -16.17 12.00
N ASN A 112 -18.98 -15.29 12.92
CA ASN A 112 -19.24 -15.48 14.35
C ASN A 112 -20.74 -15.45 14.65
N GLU A 113 -21.47 -14.45 14.14
CA GLU A 113 -22.92 -14.33 14.32
C GLU A 113 -23.68 -15.53 13.74
N GLU A 114 -23.20 -16.10 12.65
CA GLU A 114 -23.79 -17.29 12.01
C GLU A 114 -23.53 -18.57 12.82
N ILE A 115 -22.30 -18.78 13.27
CA ILE A 115 -21.95 -19.91 14.14
C ILE A 115 -22.72 -19.84 15.46
N ASP A 116 -22.81 -18.66 16.08
CA ASP A 116 -23.55 -18.49 17.34
C ASP A 116 -25.04 -18.82 17.18
N ARG A 117 -25.65 -18.43 16.05
CA ARG A 117 -27.01 -18.83 15.69
C ARG A 117 -27.15 -20.34 15.57
N ILE A 118 -26.25 -21.02 14.84
CA ILE A 118 -26.25 -22.49 14.69
C ILE A 118 -26.16 -23.19 16.06
N LEU A 119 -25.23 -22.73 16.91
CA LEU A 119 -24.99 -23.32 18.22
C LEU A 119 -26.18 -23.13 19.18
N SER A 120 -26.84 -21.97 19.12
CA SER A 120 -28.06 -21.68 19.88
C SER A 120 -29.31 -22.41 19.37
N GLY A 121 -29.29 -22.90 18.12
CA GLY A 121 -30.45 -23.53 17.48
C GLY A 121 -30.81 -24.90 18.06
N ASN A 122 -31.95 -25.45 17.63
CA ASN A 122 -32.35 -26.82 17.96
C ASN A 122 -31.70 -27.81 16.97
N GLY A 123 -31.31 -28.99 17.45
CA GLY A 123 -30.68 -30.02 16.60
C GLY A 123 -29.67 -30.86 17.38
N SER A 124 -29.28 -32.00 16.82
CA SER A 124 -28.23 -32.84 17.41
C SER A 124 -26.87 -32.14 17.33
N THR A 125 -25.95 -32.55 18.19
CA THR A 125 -24.56 -32.05 18.19
C THR A 125 -23.87 -32.31 16.84
N GLU A 126 -24.13 -33.45 16.20
CA GLU A 126 -23.56 -33.77 14.89
C GLU A 126 -24.05 -32.81 13.80
N THR A 127 -25.35 -32.53 13.73
CA THR A 127 -25.91 -31.60 12.75
C THR A 127 -25.34 -30.18 12.94
N LYS A 128 -25.21 -29.72 14.18
CA LYS A 128 -24.61 -28.42 14.48
C LYS A 128 -23.14 -28.36 14.06
N LEU A 129 -22.37 -29.40 14.36
CA LEU A 129 -20.95 -29.45 14.01
C LEU A 129 -20.74 -29.42 12.50
N ALA A 130 -21.55 -30.16 11.74
CA ALA A 130 -21.51 -30.14 10.28
C ALA A 130 -21.78 -28.73 9.73
N ALA A 131 -22.83 -28.06 10.23
CA ALA A 131 -23.18 -26.70 9.81
C ALA A 131 -22.10 -25.67 10.19
N VAL A 132 -21.48 -25.78 11.36
CA VAL A 132 -20.36 -24.89 11.76
C VAL A 132 -19.17 -25.07 10.82
N ASN A 133 -18.81 -26.31 10.46
CA ASN A 133 -17.71 -26.57 9.52
C ASN A 133 -17.99 -26.01 8.12
N GLU A 134 -19.24 -26.04 7.67
CA GLU A 134 -19.66 -25.42 6.41
C GLU A 134 -19.43 -23.91 6.45
N VAL A 135 -19.86 -23.22 7.51
CA VAL A 135 -19.62 -21.77 7.70
C VAL A 135 -18.12 -21.47 7.71
N ILE A 136 -17.32 -22.26 8.45
CA ILE A 136 -15.86 -22.05 8.49
C ILE A 136 -15.25 -22.16 7.09
N THR A 137 -15.69 -23.14 6.30
CA THR A 137 -15.19 -23.35 4.93
C THR A 137 -15.56 -22.19 4.02
N GLU A 138 -16.83 -21.75 4.06
CA GLU A 138 -17.34 -20.63 3.25
C GLU A 138 -16.64 -19.31 3.58
N LYS A 139 -16.51 -18.97 4.88
CA LYS A 139 -15.87 -17.72 5.29
C LYS A 139 -14.37 -17.73 5.00
N ASN A 140 -13.69 -18.88 5.11
CA ASN A 140 -12.30 -19.00 4.68
C ASN A 140 -12.14 -18.78 3.18
N ALA A 141 -13.04 -19.33 2.35
CA ALA A 141 -13.01 -19.11 0.90
C ALA A 141 -13.23 -17.63 0.57
N SER A 142 -14.16 -16.97 1.27
CA SER A 142 -14.41 -15.52 1.11
C SER A 142 -13.20 -14.68 1.54
N ALA A 143 -12.54 -15.05 2.63
CA ALA A 143 -11.33 -14.40 3.12
C ALA A 143 -10.16 -14.57 2.14
N ALA A 144 -9.98 -15.78 1.59
CA ALA A 144 -8.98 -16.05 0.55
C ALA A 144 -9.20 -15.18 -0.69
N HIS A 145 -10.45 -15.07 -1.15
CA HIS A 145 -10.82 -14.22 -2.28
C HIS A 145 -10.52 -12.74 -2.02
N ALA A 146 -10.87 -12.23 -0.83
CA ALA A 146 -10.53 -10.86 -0.43
C ALA A 146 -9.01 -10.63 -0.42
N GLY A 147 -8.25 -11.61 0.09
CA GLY A 147 -6.79 -11.59 0.05
C GLY A 147 -6.23 -11.53 -1.38
N GLY A 148 -6.83 -12.28 -2.31
CA GLY A 148 -6.45 -12.24 -3.73
C GLY A 148 -6.62 -10.87 -4.37
N ILE A 149 -7.74 -10.18 -4.10
CA ILE A 149 -7.98 -8.81 -4.60
C ILE A 149 -6.93 -7.84 -4.04
N ALA A 150 -6.67 -7.89 -2.73
CA ALA A 150 -5.70 -7.01 -2.10
C ALA A 150 -4.28 -7.26 -2.66
N MET A 151 -3.91 -8.52 -2.87
CA MET A 151 -2.62 -8.89 -3.47
C MET A 151 -2.48 -8.33 -4.89
N SER A 152 -3.53 -8.42 -5.72
CA SER A 152 -3.51 -7.83 -7.07
C SER A 152 -3.23 -6.33 -7.02
N ASN A 153 -3.91 -5.59 -6.13
CA ASN A 153 -3.70 -4.15 -5.98
C ASN A 153 -2.28 -3.81 -5.51
N ILE A 154 -1.70 -4.62 -4.62
CA ILE A 154 -0.33 -4.45 -4.13
C ILE A 154 0.68 -4.70 -5.26
N ILE A 155 0.48 -5.75 -6.06
CA ILE A 155 1.33 -6.08 -7.21
C ILE A 155 1.27 -4.94 -8.24
N ASP A 156 0.07 -4.46 -8.58
CA ASP A 156 -0.11 -3.37 -9.53
C ASP A 156 0.58 -2.07 -9.08
N ALA A 157 0.44 -1.73 -7.79
CA ALA A 157 1.13 -0.58 -7.21
C ALA A 157 2.66 -0.74 -7.26
N THR A 158 3.16 -1.95 -6.96
CA THR A 158 4.60 -2.25 -7.01
C THR A 158 5.12 -2.15 -8.44
N GLN A 159 4.39 -2.67 -9.42
CA GLN A 159 4.77 -2.63 -10.83
C GLN A 159 4.86 -1.20 -11.35
N ARG A 160 3.94 -0.32 -10.95
CA ARG A 160 3.99 1.11 -11.32
C ARG A 160 5.27 1.80 -10.83
N VAL A 161 5.81 1.42 -9.67
CA VAL A 161 7.11 1.94 -9.19
C VAL A 161 8.25 1.41 -10.07
N LEU A 162 8.21 0.14 -10.45
CA LEU A 162 9.24 -0.48 -11.28
C LEU A 162 9.25 0.07 -12.71
N ASP A 163 8.08 0.29 -13.31
CA ASP A 163 7.94 0.85 -14.66
C ASP A 163 8.52 2.27 -14.73
N GLU A 164 8.28 3.07 -13.70
CA GLU A 164 8.86 4.41 -13.58
C GLU A 164 10.40 4.38 -13.49
N HIS A 165 10.98 3.32 -12.94
CA HIS A 165 12.44 3.14 -12.88
C HIS A 165 13.06 2.69 -14.21
N HIS A 166 12.32 1.95 -15.05
CA HIS A 166 12.83 1.41 -16.32
C HIS A 166 12.64 2.34 -17.53
N ARG A 167 11.92 3.47 -17.41
CA ARG A 167 11.80 4.48 -18.47
C ARG A 167 13.07 5.33 -18.70
N ARG A 168 14.26 4.83 -18.33
CA ARG A 168 15.54 5.53 -18.49
C ARG A 168 16.23 5.20 -19.80
#